data_AF-A0A536WCE2-F1
#
_entry.id   AF-A0A536WCE2-F1
#
_cell.length_a   1.000
_cell.length_b   1.000
_cell.length_c   1.000
_cell.angle_alpha   90.00
_cell.angle_beta   90.00
_cell.angle_gamma   90.00
#
_symmetry.space_group_name_H-M   'P 1'
#
loop_
_entity.id
_entity.type
_entity.pdbx_description
1 polymer ?
#
loop_
_entity_poly.entity_id
_entity_poly.type
_entity_poly.pdbx_seq_one_letter_code
_entity_poly.pdbx_strand_id
1 'polypeptide(L)' 'MGMGRLLPREGRFFDYFNEHAGHAVLAAAELKALLADLSELEARRRNIERHEKQADQITHHTMQLLHQ' A
#
# COMPACT_ATOMS: atom_id res chain seq x y z
N MET A 1 39.28 -0.20 -4.70
CA MET A 1 37.95 -0.67 -5.15
C MET A 1 37.04 -0.68 -3.93
N GLY A 2 36.23 0.36 -3.75
CA GLY A 2 35.46 0.59 -2.53
C GLY A 2 33.97 0.74 -2.81
N MET A 3 33.18 0.29 -1.85
CA MET A 3 31.73 0.50 -1.67
C MET A 3 30.77 -0.31 -2.54
N GLY A 4 30.93 -1.63 -2.56
CA GLY A 4 29.86 -2.57 -2.97
C GLY A 4 29.05 -3.17 -1.81
N ARG A 5 29.24 -2.70 -0.56
CA ARG A 5 28.76 -3.42 0.64
C ARG A 5 27.87 -2.62 1.60
N LEU A 6 27.23 -1.55 1.10
CA LEU A 6 26.29 -0.71 1.87
C LEU A 6 24.92 -0.52 1.19
N LEU A 7 24.51 -1.41 0.28
CA LEU A 7 23.16 -1.34 -0.32
C LEU A 7 22.34 -2.64 -0.20
N PRO A 8 22.09 -3.19 1.02
CA PRO A 8 21.04 -4.17 1.20
C PRO A 8 19.92 -3.59 2.07
N ARG A 9 19.16 -2.58 1.59
CA ARG A 9 17.97 -2.07 2.29
C ARG A 9 17.07 -1.11 1.51
N GLU A 10 17.65 -0.20 0.71
CA GLU A 10 16.88 0.86 0.04
C GLU A 10 15.88 0.35 -1.02
N GLY A 11 16.25 -0.68 -1.81
CA GLY A 11 15.35 -1.22 -2.84
C GLY A 11 14.01 -1.71 -2.29
N ARG A 12 14.03 -2.46 -1.17
CA ARG A 12 12.81 -3.00 -0.55
C ARG A 12 11.91 -1.92 0.07
N PHE A 13 12.50 -0.81 0.52
CA PHE A 13 11.69 0.31 1.04
C PHE A 13 10.85 0.93 -0.08
N PHE A 14 11.46 1.25 -1.22
CA PHE A 14 10.74 1.83 -2.35
C PHE A 14 9.72 0.86 -2.95
N ASP A 15 10.02 -0.44 -2.97
CA ASP A 15 9.07 -1.47 -3.41
C ASP A 15 7.81 -1.46 -2.53
N TYR A 16 7.97 -1.53 -1.20
CA TYR A 16 6.84 -1.49 -0.27
C TYR A 16 6.13 -0.13 -0.28
N PHE A 17 6.86 0.97 -0.39
CA PHE A 17 6.25 2.30 -0.52
C PHE A 17 5.35 2.38 -1.77
N ASN A 18 5.84 1.89 -2.92
CA ASN A 18 5.09 1.88 -4.16
C ASN A 18 3.87 0.94 -4.08
N GLU A 19 4.01 -0.22 -3.43
CA GLU A 19 2.90 -1.15 -3.21
C GLU A 19 1.80 -0.53 -2.34
N HIS A 20 2.17 0.15 -1.25
CA HIS A 20 1.24 0.88 -0.40
C HIS A 20 0.54 2.01 -1.16
N ALA A 21 1.28 2.82 -1.92
CA ALA A 21 0.72 3.87 -2.76
C ALA A 21 -0.26 3.31 -3.81
N GLY A 22 0.03 2.13 -4.37
CA GLY A 22 -0.88 1.40 -5.25
C GLY A 22 -2.21 1.08 -4.58
N HIS A 23 -2.18 0.57 -3.34
CA HIS A 23 -3.39 0.32 -2.56
C HIS A 23 -4.19 1.60 -2.26
N ALA A 24 -3.52 2.71 -1.97
CA ALA A 24 -4.18 3.99 -1.77
C ALA A 24 -4.94 4.46 -3.03
N VAL A 25 -4.34 4.31 -4.21
CA VAL A 25 -5.00 4.64 -5.50
C VAL A 25 -6.20 3.72 -5.75
N LEU A 26 -6.08 2.42 -5.47
CA LEU A 26 -7.19 1.47 -5.63
C LEU A 26 -8.35 1.77 -4.67
N ALA A 27 -8.07 2.08 -3.39
CA ALA A 27 -9.09 2.48 -2.42
C ALA A 27 -9.80 3.77 -2.86
N ALA A 28 -9.06 4.76 -3.37
CA ALA A 28 -9.64 6.00 -3.89
C ALA A 28 -10.52 5.76 -5.13
N ALA A 29 -10.15 4.82 -6.00
CA ALA A 29 -10.96 4.43 -7.15
C ALA A 29 -12.27 3.74 -6.72
N GLU A 30 -12.22 2.87 -5.71
CA GLU A 30 -13.41 2.23 -5.14
C GLU A 30 -14.33 3.25 -4.46
N LEU A 31 -13.77 4.23 -3.74
CA LEU A 31 -14.54 5.33 -3.16
C LEU A 31 -15.20 6.20 -4.25
N LYS A 32 -14.48 6.51 -5.32
CA LYS A 32 -15.06 7.23 -6.46
C LYS A 32 -16.21 6.46 -7.10
N ALA A 33 -16.07 5.14 -7.25
CA ALA A 33 -17.13 4.28 -7.79
C ALA A 33 -18.34 4.21 -6.85
N LEU A 34 -18.12 4.14 -5.52
CA LEU A 34 -19.16 4.20 -4.49
C LEU A 34 -19.99 5.48 -4.59
N LEU A 35 -19.32 6.63 -4.74
CA LEU A 35 -19.99 7.93 -4.83
C LEU A 35 -20.73 8.12 -6.16
N ALA A 36 -20.31 7.42 -7.22
CA ALA A 36 -20.99 7.42 -8.51
C ALA A 36 -22.23 6.51 -8.53
N ASP A 37 -22.21 5.41 -7.77
CA ASP A 37 -23.31 4.45 -7.68
C ASP A 37 -23.38 3.79 -6.30
N LEU A 38 -24.41 4.18 -5.54
CA LEU A 38 -24.67 3.67 -4.18
C LEU A 38 -25.36 2.30 -4.17
N SER A 39 -25.80 1.76 -5.32
CA SER A 39 -26.43 0.43 -5.35
C SER A 39 -25.45 -0.68 -4.94
N GLU A 40 -24.16 -0.47 -5.17
CA GLU A 40 -23.08 -1.40 -4.82
C GLU A 40 -22.38 -1.06 -3.48
N LEU A 41 -23.05 -0.28 -2.61
CA LEU A 41 -22.47 0.30 -1.39
C LEU A 41 -21.66 -0.71 -0.57
N GLU A 42 -22.23 -1.87 -0.26
CA GLU A 42 -21.56 -2.87 0.57
C GLU A 42 -20.36 -3.53 -0.13
N ALA A 43 -20.47 -3.83 -1.42
CA ALA A 43 -19.40 -4.46 -2.17
C ALA A 43 -18.18 -3.52 -2.27
N ARG A 44 -18.44 -2.25 -2.58
CA ARG A 44 -17.42 -1.19 -2.65
C ARG A 44 -16.80 -0.92 -1.28
N ARG A 45 -17.60 -0.84 -0.22
CA ARG A 45 -17.10 -0.70 1.16
C ARG A 45 -16.14 -1.85 1.53
N ARG A 46 -16.52 -3.10 1.23
CA ARG A 46 -15.65 -4.27 1.48
C ARG A 46 -14.33 -4.20 0.71
N ASN A 47 -14.35 -3.71 -0.53
CA ASN A 47 -13.12 -3.53 -1.31
C ASN A 47 -12.22 -2.44 -0.73
N ILE A 48 -12.79 -1.32 -0.26
CA ILE A 48 -12.05 -0.26 0.43
C ILE A 48 -11.38 -0.81 1.69
N GLU A 49 -12.13 -1.47 2.58
CA GLU A 49 -11.59 -2.08 3.81
C GLU A 49 -10.49 -3.11 3.49
N ARG A 50 -10.63 -3.87 2.40
CA ARG A 50 -9.58 -4.81 1.95
C ARG A 50 -8.31 -4.09 1.55
N HIS A 51 -8.40 -3.01 0.76
CA HIS A 51 -7.24 -2.27 0.32
C HIS A 51 -6.54 -1.55 1.48
N GLU A 52 -7.29 -1.00 2.43
CA GLU A 52 -6.72 -0.44 3.67
C GLU A 52 -5.95 -1.49 4.47
N LYS A 53 -6.53 -2.67 4.67
CA LYS A 53 -5.85 -3.75 5.42
C LYS A 53 -4.58 -4.26 4.73
N GLN A 54 -4.54 -4.24 3.41
CA GLN A 54 -3.32 -4.58 2.65
C GLN A 54 -2.27 -3.48 2.79
N ALA A 55 -2.68 -2.22 2.67
CA ALA A 55 -1.82 -1.05 2.86
C ALA A 55 -1.18 -1.03 4.27
N ASP A 56 -1.95 -1.34 5.32
CA ASP A 56 -1.46 -1.42 6.70
C ASP A 56 -0.39 -2.50 6.91
N GLN A 57 -0.55 -3.67 6.29
CA GLN A 57 0.46 -4.74 6.34
C GLN A 57 1.77 -4.29 5.72
N ILE A 58 1.70 -3.59 4.59
CA ILE A 58 2.89 -3.06 3.91
C ILE A 58 3.57 -1.97 4.75
N THR A 59 2.80 -1.10 5.41
CA THR A 59 3.33 -0.11 6.36
C THR A 59 4.08 -0.79 7.51
N HIS A 60 3.52 -1.87 8.06
CA HIS A 60 4.17 -2.64 9.12
C HIS A 60 5.51 -3.22 8.66
N HIS A 61 5.55 -3.84 7.47
CA HIS A 61 6.79 -4.37 6.88
C HIS A 61 7.82 -3.27 6.57
N THR A 62 7.37 -2.11 6.09
CA THR A 62 8.21 -0.96 5.81
C THR A 62 8.88 -0.44 7.09
N MET A 63 8.11 -0.29 8.17
CA MET A 63 8.62 0.15 9.47
C MET A 63 9.61 -0.86 10.08
N GLN A 64 9.38 -2.17 9.90
CA GLN A 64 10.33 -3.20 10.32
C GLN A 64 11.69 -3.10 9.61
N LEU A 65 11.70 -2.69 8.33
CA LEU A 65 12.94 -2.51 7.58
C LEU A 65 13.72 -1.26 8.01
N LEU A 66 13.03 -0.19 8.43
CA LEU A 66 13.60 1.06 8.94
C LEU A 66 14.18 0.93 10.36
N HIS A 67 13.66 0.01 11.17
CA HIS A 67 14.07 -0.18 12.56
C HIS A 67 15.21 -1.21 12.76
N GLN A 68 15.89 -1.67 11.69
CA GLN A 68 17.21 -2.31 11.80
C GLN A 68 18.20 -1.77 10.79
#